data_AF-A0A137SQ70-F1
#
_entry.id   AF-A0A137SQ70-F1
#
_cell.length_a   1.000
_cell.length_b   1.000
_cell.length_c   1.000
_cell.angle_alpha   90.00
_cell.angle_beta   90.00
_cell.angle_gamma   90.00
#
_symmetry.space_group_name_H-M   'P 1'
#
loop_
_entity.id
_entity.type
_entity.pdbx_description
1 polymer ?
#
loop_
_entity_poly.entity_id
_entity_poly.type
_entity_poly.pdbx_seq_one_letter_code
_entity_poly.pdbx_strand_id
1 'polypeptide(L)' 'MKVKYLGKSEGISLTKNKIYESLGFEKGFIRIIDDTGEDYLYDPEKFEIIED' A
#
# COMPACT_ATOMS: atom_id res chain seq x y z
N MET A 1 6.11 3.29 7.03
CA MET A 1 6.22 4.24 5.93
C MET A 1 6.74 3.51 4.70
N LYS A 2 7.30 2.29 4.79
CA LYS A 2 7.41 1.40 3.61
C LYS A 2 6.66 0.08 3.79
N VAL A 3 5.82 -0.23 2.81
CA VAL A 3 5.05 -1.47 2.78
C VAL A 3 5.14 -2.17 1.45
N LYS A 4 5.17 -3.50 1.46
CA LYS A 4 5.20 -4.32 0.26
C LYS A 4 3.82 -4.90 0.00
N TYR A 5 3.34 -4.74 -1.23
CA TYR A 5 2.06 -5.30 -1.64
C TYR A 5 2.16 -6.80 -1.93
N LEU A 6 1.36 -7.60 -1.23
CA LEU A 6 1.34 -9.07 -1.29
C LEU A 6 0.28 -9.62 -2.26
N GLY A 7 -0.67 -8.78 -2.67
CA GLY A 7 -1.77 -9.16 -3.56
C GLY A 7 -1.36 -9.36 -5.03
N LYS A 8 -2.34 -9.67 -5.89
CA LYS A 8 -2.17 -9.65 -7.36
C LYS A 8 -2.25 -8.21 -7.84
N SER A 9 -1.54 -7.83 -8.90
CA SER A 9 -1.64 -6.46 -9.42
C SER A 9 -3.11 -6.06 -9.68
N GLU A 10 -3.50 -4.90 -9.16
CA GLU A 10 -4.86 -4.36 -9.20
C GLU A 10 -4.87 -3.12 -10.11
N GLY A 11 -5.24 -3.34 -11.38
CA GLY A 11 -5.43 -2.27 -12.36
C GLY A 11 -4.20 -1.37 -12.52
N ILE A 12 -4.40 -0.07 -12.31
CA ILE A 12 -3.37 0.98 -12.37
C ILE A 12 -2.87 1.43 -11.00
N SER A 13 -3.34 0.79 -9.92
CA SER A 13 -3.14 1.26 -8.54
C SER A 13 -2.05 0.48 -7.82
N LEU A 14 -2.10 -0.86 -7.86
CA LEU A 14 -1.18 -1.70 -7.10
C LEU A 14 -0.52 -2.75 -8.00
N THR A 15 0.78 -2.94 -7.82
CA THR A 15 1.63 -3.87 -8.54
C THR A 15 2.18 -4.90 -7.56
N LYS A 16 1.97 -6.19 -7.87
CA LYS A 16 2.42 -7.30 -7.02
C LYS A 16 3.90 -7.18 -6.66
N ASN A 17 4.23 -7.39 -5.39
CA ASN A 17 5.57 -7.31 -4.80
C ASN A 17 6.24 -5.92 -4.83
N LYS A 18 5.57 -4.87 -5.31
CA LYS A 18 6.11 -3.50 -5.26
C LYS A 18 6.10 -2.98 -3.82
N ILE A 19 7.11 -2.17 -3.50
CA ILE A 19 7.19 -1.42 -2.23
C ILE A 19 6.60 -0.04 -2.47
N TYR A 20 5.72 0.37 -1.58
CA TYR A 20 5.05 1.65 -1.60
C TYR A 20 5.38 2.47 -0.36
N GLU A 21 5.24 3.78 -0.50
CA GLU A 21 5.25 4.71 0.63
C GLU A 21 3.89 4.66 1.33
N SER A 22 3.93 4.50 2.66
CA SER A 22 2.75 4.56 3.51
C SER A 22 2.79 5.82 4.37
N LEU A 23 1.64 6.50 4.43
CA LEU A 23 1.41 7.66 5.30
C LEU A 23 0.91 7.24 6.70
N GLY A 24 0.86 5.93 6.97
CA GLY A 24 0.42 5.36 8.24
C GLY A 24 -0.98 4.75 8.20
N PHE A 25 -1.53 4.51 9.39
CA PHE A 25 -2.86 3.92 9.56
C PHE A 25 -3.92 5.01 9.78
N GLU A 26 -5.03 4.91 9.06
CA GLU A 26 -6.20 5.78 9.20
C GLU A 26 -7.47 4.91 9.26
N LYS A 27 -8.23 5.02 10.35
CA LYS A 27 -9.50 4.28 10.56
C LYS A 27 -9.39 2.76 10.35
N GLY A 28 -8.25 2.17 10.71
CA GLY A 28 -7.98 0.73 10.57
C GLY A 28 -7.48 0.29 9.18
N PHE A 29 -7.37 1.23 8.23
CA PHE A 29 -6.79 1.00 6.91
C PHE A 29 -5.38 1.55 6.85
N ILE A 30 -4.58 1.06 5.90
CA ILE A 30 -3.27 1.64 5.60
C ILE A 30 -3.41 2.67 4.47
N ARG A 31 -2.87 3.87 4.68
CA ARG A 31 -2.85 4.94 3.69
C ARG A 31 -1.56 4.87 2.89
N ILE A 32 -1.66 4.76 1.57
CA ILE A 32 -0.55 4.46 0.67
C ILE A 32 -0.59 5.37 -0.54
N ILE A 33 0.57 5.90 -0.95
CA ILE A 33 0.75 6.55 -2.26
C ILE A 33 0.93 5.44 -3.30
N ASP A 34 -0.07 5.25 -4.16
CA ASP A 34 -0.14 4.10 -5.08
C ASP A 34 0.53 4.37 -6.44
N ASP A 35 0.38 3.48 -7.43
CA ASP A 35 0.97 3.63 -8.77
C ASP A 35 0.41 4.83 -9.56
N THR A 36 -0.71 5.42 -9.13
CA THR A 36 -1.29 6.63 -9.72
C THR A 36 -0.65 7.91 -9.19
N GLY A 37 0.12 7.82 -8.10
CA GLY A 37 0.75 8.97 -7.42
C GLY A 37 -0.17 9.69 -6.42
N GLU A 38 -1.42 9.25 -6.30
CA GLU A 38 -2.37 9.72 -5.28
C GLU A 38 -2.36 8.78 -4.07
N ASP A 39 -2.89 9.26 -2.95
CA ASP A 39 -3.02 8.45 -1.73
C ASP A 39 -4.42 7.87 -1.56
N TYR A 40 -4.47 6.60 -1.14
CA TYR A 40 -5.72 5.89 -0.87
C TYR A 40 -5.61 4.99 0.36
N LEU A 41 -6.76 4.59 0.89
CA LEU A 41 -6.88 3.63 1.98
C LEU A 41 -7.03 2.20 1.42
N TYR A 42 -6.16 1.31 1.86
CA TYR A 42 -6.20 -0.11 1.50
C TYR A 42 -6.31 -1.00 2.72
N ASP A 43 -6.77 -2.22 2.48
CA ASP A 43 -6.78 -3.30 3.45
C ASP A 43 -5.34 -3.64 3.86
N PRO A 44 -4.96 -3.46 5.14
CA PRO A 44 -3.61 -3.71 5.61
C PRO A 44 -3.20 -5.18 5.51
N GLU A 45 -4.13 -6.14 5.45
CA GLU A 45 -3.81 -7.57 5.30
C GLU A 45 -3.16 -7.88 3.94
N LYS A 46 -3.32 -6.98 2.95
CA LYS A 46 -2.66 -7.10 1.64
C LYS A 46 -1.20 -6.62 1.67
N PHE A 47 -0.68 -6.17 2.80
CA PHE A 47 0.64 -5.53 2.89
C PHE A 47 1.53 -6.12 3.98
N GLU A 48 2.82 -6.18 3.69
CA GLU A 48 3.89 -6.48 4.64
C GLU A 48 4.63 -5.19 4.99
N ILE A 49 4.79 -4.88 6.28
CA ILE A 49 5.57 -3.72 6.73
C ILE A 49 7.07 -4.07 6.62
N ILE A 50 7.80 -3.29 5.83
CA ILE A 50 9.25 -3.51 5.59
C ILE A 50 10.08 -2.59 6.47
N GLU A 51 9.72 -1.31 6.56
CA GLU A 51 10.36 -0.29 7.39
C GLU A 51 9.31 0.71 7.92
N ASP A 52 9.67 1.39 9.02
CA ASP A 52 8.79 2.35 9.71
C ASP A 52 8.24 3.44 8.84
#